data_AF-A0A925BMM0-F1
#
_entry.id   AF-A0A925BMM0-F1
#
_cell.length_a   1.000
_cell.length_b   1.000
_cell.length_c   1.000
_cell.angle_alpha   90.00
_cell.angle_beta   90.00
_cell.angle_gamma   90.00
#
_symmetry.space_group_name_H-M   'P 1'
#
loop_
_entity.id
_entity.type
_entity.pdbx_description
1 polymer ?
#
loop_
_entity_poly.entity_id
_entity_poly.type
_entity_poly.pdbx_seq_one_letter_code
_entity_poly.pdbx_strand_id
1 'polypeptide(L)' 'EKGRDLIKQVRTQLIEVSRPVMDAMVQTATGVKVLSLHHDMSASTGEEVVHFTLAEAPLVREKKNRQSFTREYSQLG' A
#
# COMPACT_ATOMS: atom_id res chain seq x y z
N GLU A 1 13.56 26.41 -9.16
CA GLU A 1 12.43 26.30 -8.22
C GLU A 1 11.13 25.97 -8.95
N LYS A 2 10.60 26.88 -9.79
CA LYS A 2 9.34 26.72 -10.55
C LYS A 2 9.09 25.35 -11.23
N GLY A 3 10.10 24.73 -11.83
CA GLY A 3 9.95 23.41 -12.47
C GLY A 3 9.66 22.28 -11.47
N ARG A 4 10.23 22.33 -10.26
CA ARG A 4 9.97 21.33 -9.20
C ARG A 4 8.56 21.50 -8.64
N ASP A 5 8.09 22.74 -8.50
CA ASP A 5 6.74 23.03 -8.02
C ASP A 5 5.68 22.56 -9.03
N LEU A 6 5.95 22.75 -10.33
CA LEU A 6 5.08 22.23 -11.39
C LEU A 6 4.98 20.70 -11.34
N ILE A 7 6.11 20.00 -11.16
CA ILE A 7 6.12 18.54 -11.02
C ILE A 7 5.28 18.10 -9.80
N LYS A 8 5.42 18.78 -8.66
CA LYS A 8 4.59 18.52 -7.47
C LYS A 8 3.10 18.70 -7.76
N GLN A 9 2.72 19.82 -8.39
CA GLN A 9 1.31 20.11 -8.70
C GLN A 9 0.69 19.07 -9.63
N VAL A 10 1.38 18.71 -10.71
CA VAL A 10 0.90 17.69 -11.65
C VAL A 10 0.71 16.34 -10.95
N ARG A 11 1.65 15.95 -10.09
CA ARG A 11 1.55 14.69 -9.33
C ARG A 11 0.40 14.69 -8.33
N THR A 12 0.22 15.77 -7.57
CA THR A 12 -0.94 15.93 -6.69
C THR A 12 -2.24 15.78 -7.48
N GLN A 13 -2.35 16.44 -8.64
CA GLN A 13 -3.53 16.33 -9.50
C GLN A 13 -3.77 14.89 -9.98
N LEU A 14 -2.71 14.16 -10.36
CA LEU A 14 -2.83 12.77 -10.79
C LEU A 14 -3.37 11.88 -9.67
N ILE A 15 -2.91 12.06 -8.44
CA ILE A 15 -3.41 11.31 -7.28
C ILE A 15 -4.86 11.65 -6.97
N GLU A 16 -5.25 12.92 -7.05
CA GLU A 16 -6.63 13.34 -6.82
C GLU A 16 -7.58 12.77 -7.86
N VAL A 17 -7.20 12.81 -9.15
CA VAL A 17 -8.03 12.30 -10.25
C VAL A 17 -8.09 10.77 -10.23
N SER A 18 -7.01 10.09 -9.83
CA SER A 18 -6.97 8.63 -9.75
C SER A 18 -7.60 8.05 -8.49
N ARG A 19 -7.89 8.86 -7.46
CA ARG A 19 -8.49 8.42 -6.19
C ARG A 19 -9.70 7.48 -6.37
N PRO A 20 -10.72 7.77 -7.21
CA PRO A 20 -11.86 6.88 -7.35
C PRO A 20 -11.49 5.49 -7.90
N VAL A 21 -10.54 5.45 -8.83
CA VAL A 21 -10.04 4.19 -9.41
C VAL A 21 -9.22 3.41 -8.39
N MET A 22 -8.34 4.10 -7.65
CA MET A 22 -7.54 3.46 -6.60
C MET A 22 -8.41 2.92 -5.46
N ASP A 23 -9.42 3.69 -5.01
CA ASP A 23 -10.35 3.25 -3.98
C ASP A 23 -11.09 1.98 -4.42
N ALA A 24 -11.58 1.95 -5.67
CA ALA A 24 -12.23 0.77 -6.23
C ALA A 24 -11.28 -0.44 -6.33
N MET A 25 -10.02 -0.22 -6.75
CA MET A 25 -9.01 -1.27 -6.84
C MET A 25 -8.70 -1.88 -5.46
N VAL A 26 -8.49 -1.04 -4.43
CA VAL A 26 -8.19 -1.51 -3.07
C VAL A 26 -9.38 -2.23 -2.46
N GLN A 27 -10.59 -1.69 -2.61
CA GLN A 27 -11.83 -2.35 -2.19
C GLN A 27 -12.01 -3.71 -2.88
N THR A 28 -11.72 -3.79 -4.19
CA THR A 28 -11.83 -5.04 -4.96
C THR A 28 -10.79 -6.07 -4.50
N ALA A 29 -9.56 -5.63 -4.24
CA ALA A 29 -8.49 -6.52 -3.82
C ALA A 29 -8.65 -7.05 -2.39
N THR A 30 -9.19 -6.22 -1.49
CA THR A 30 -9.26 -6.52 -0.06
C THR A 30 -10.65 -6.99 0.40
N GLY A 31 -11.70 -6.67 -0.36
CA GLY A 31 -13.08 -6.82 0.08
C GLY A 31 -13.51 -5.78 1.14
N VAL A 32 -12.63 -4.88 1.55
CA VAL A 32 -12.88 -3.92 2.65
C VAL A 32 -13.03 -2.48 2.14
N LYS A 33 -13.98 -1.76 2.73
CA LYS A 33 -14.23 -0.34 2.45
C LYS A 33 -13.05 0.55 2.78
N VAL A 34 -12.62 1.34 1.80
CA VAL A 34 -11.69 2.45 1.99
C VAL A 34 -12.45 3.60 2.68
N LEU A 35 -11.92 4.08 3.80
CA LEU A 35 -12.43 5.23 4.54
C LEU A 35 -11.74 6.53 4.14
N SER A 36 -10.43 6.46 3.89
CA SER A 36 -9.62 7.61 3.49
C SER A 36 -8.36 7.19 2.75
N LEU A 37 -7.86 8.06 1.88
CA LEU A 37 -6.56 7.94 1.24
C LEU A 37 -5.75 9.22 1.50
N HIS A 38 -4.58 9.04 2.10
CA HIS A 38 -3.56 10.08 2.29
C HIS A 38 -2.39 9.79 1.37
N HIS A 39 -1.86 10.81 0.71
CA HIS A 39 -0.70 10.69 -0.14
C HIS A 39 0.33 11.73 0.28
N ASP A 40 1.59 11.30 0.41
CA ASP A 40 2.71 12.16 0.75
C ASP A 40 3.89 11.89 -0.19
N MET A 41 4.64 12.95 -0.50
CA MET A 41 5.73 12.90 -1.46
C MET A 41 6.88 13.82 -1.07
N SER A 42 8.08 13.26 -1.11
CA SER A 42 9.33 14.00 -1.05
C SER A 42 9.82 14.31 -2.46
N ALA A 43 9.63 15.55 -2.93
CA ALA A 43 10.19 15.96 -4.23
C ALA A 43 11.72 16.11 -4.22
N SER A 44 12.35 16.11 -3.05
CA SER A 44 13.81 16.13 -2.90
C SER A 44 14.43 14.76 -3.12
N THR A 45 13.79 13.68 -2.65
CA THR A 45 14.27 12.29 -2.80
C THR A 45 13.58 11.54 -3.93
N GLY A 46 12.39 12.01 -4.35
CA GLY A 46 11.53 11.33 -5.31
C GLY A 46 10.64 10.26 -4.69
N GLU A 47 10.68 10.07 -3.37
CA GLU A 47 9.89 9.08 -2.65
C GLU A 47 8.41 9.49 -2.55
N GLU A 48 7.54 8.48 -2.57
CA GLU A 48 6.08 8.64 -2.55
C GLU A 48 5.44 7.56 -1.69
N VAL A 49 4.46 7.94 -0.88
CA VAL A 49 3.66 7.03 -0.07
C VAL A 49 2.19 7.31 -0.31
N VAL A 50 1.43 6.26 -0.63
CA VAL A 50 -0.04 6.27 -0.66
C VAL A 50 -0.54 5.38 0.48
N HIS A 51 -1.26 5.97 1.42
CA HIS A 51 -1.79 5.32 2.61
C HIS A 51 -3.31 5.28 2.56
N PHE A 52 -3.86 4.06 2.53
CA PHE A 52 -5.30 3.79 2.63
C PHE A 52 -5.67 3.37 4.05
N THR A 53 -6.72 3.98 4.59
CA THR A 53 -7.37 3.52 5.82
C THR A 53 -8.59 2.70 5.44
N LEU A 54 -8.65 1.47 5.95
CA LEU A 54 -9.74 0.53 5.68
C LEU A 54 -10.69 0.48 6.89
N ALA A 55 -11.95 0.13 6.64
CA ALA A 55 -12.97 0.01 7.69
C ALA A 55 -12.66 -1.09 8.71
N GLU A 56 -11.89 -2.09 8.31
CA GLU A 56 -11.43 -3.20 9.14
C GLU A 56 -10.14 -3.79 8.58
N ALA A 57 -9.56 -4.75 9.32
CA ALA A 57 -8.38 -5.47 8.86
C ALA A 57 -8.74 -6.38 7.66
N PRO A 58 -8.04 -6.28 6.52
CA PRO A 58 -8.29 -7.16 5.39
C PRO A 58 -7.78 -8.56 5.68
N LEU A 59 -8.38 -9.56 5.01
CA LEU A 59 -7.85 -10.92 5.04
C LEU A 59 -6.46 -10.94 4.39
N VAL A 60 -5.46 -11.37 5.15
CA VAL A 60 -4.08 -11.50 4.68
C VAL A 60 -3.64 -12.95 4.73
N ARG A 61 -2.82 -13.36 3.75
CA ARG A 61 -2.21 -14.69 3.76
C ARG A 61 -1.35 -14.84 5.02
N GLU A 62 -1.57 -15.90 5.78
CA GLU A 62 -0.74 -16.20 6.95
C GLU A 62 0.73 -16.33 6.55
N LYS A 63 1.61 -15.74 7.36
CA LYS A 63 3.04 -15.86 7.17
C LYS A 63 3.44 -17.31 7.44
N LYS A 64 3.94 -18.02 6.41
CA LYS A 64 4.46 -19.39 6.56
C LYS A 64 5.51 -19.40 7.68
N ASN A 65 5.18 -20.06 8.78
CA ASN A 65 6.04 -20.10 9.96
C ASN A 65 7.27 -20.97 9.62
N ARG A 66 8.47 -20.40 9.63
CA ARG A 66 9.71 -21.10 9.22
C ARG A 66 10.09 -22.26 10.15
N GLN A 67 9.43 -22.42 11.29
CA GLN A 67 9.75 -23.43 12.28
C GLN A 67 9.26 -24.85 11.92
N SER A 68 8.34 -25.00 10.95
CA SER A 68 7.82 -26.32 10.57
C SER A 68 8.85 -27.20 9.87
N PHE A 69 9.94 -26.62 9.34
CA PHE A 69 10.97 -27.38 8.61
C PHE A 69 12.02 -28.02 9.53
N THR A 70 12.11 -27.60 10.79
CA THR A 70 13.17 -28.09 11.70
C THR A 70 12.73 -29.27 12.56
N ARG A 71 11.42 -29.52 12.71
CA ARG A 71 10.91 -30.66 13.49
C ARG A 71 10.88 -31.98 12.72
N GLU A 72 10.78 -31.94 11.40
CA GLU A 72 10.68 -33.14 10.57
C GLU A 72 12.03 -33.89 10.46
N TYR A 73 13.17 -33.20 10.66
CA TYR A 73 14.50 -33.81 10.65
C TYR A 73 15.03 -34.23 12.02
N SER A 74 14.44 -33.76 13.12
CA SER A 74 14.85 -34.16 14.48
C SER A 74 14.23 -35.47 14.97
N GLN A 75 13.34 -36.09 14.18
CA GLN A 75 12.69 -37.37 14.49
C GLN A 75 13.20 -38.53 13.62
N LEU A 76 14.16 -38.26 12.72
CA LEU A 76 14.82 -39.24 11.86
C LEU A 76 16.22 -39.63 12.37
N GLY A 77 16.56 -39.27 13.61
CA GLY A 77 17.80 -39.63 14.29
C GLY A 77 17.53 -40.34 15.61
#